data_AF-A0AAW3FHR5-F1
#
_entry.id   AF-A0AAW3FHR5-F1
#
_cell.length_a   1.000
_cell.length_b   1.000
_cell.length_c   1.000
_cell.angle_alpha   90.00
_cell.angle_beta   90.00
_cell.angle_gamma   90.00
#
_symmetry.space_group_name_H-M   'P 1'
#
loop_
_entity.id
_entity.type
_entity.pdbx_description
1 polymer ?
#
loop_
_entity_poly.entity_id
_entity_poly.type
_entity_poly.pdbx_seq_one_letter_code
_entity_poly.pdbx_strand_id
1 'polypeptide(L)'
;MKAKLLILMILVMFISSCGAHKTPQSEEKDSITRQLSFINNKNIDFSIKKVACDSCFPIIDIGYRVKVKLSAKQESLIAKLKKKEWIHMLNDETTDYAANILLYYIYKRDAIVLLYNRDIRKWRDGMKSDDMLYWNHILK
;
A
#
# COMPACT_ATOMS: atom_id res chain seq x y z
N MET A 1 62.42 -9.23 10.67
CA MET A 1 61.49 -8.12 10.98
C MET A 1 60.84 -7.47 9.75
N LYS A 2 61.50 -7.38 8.59
CA LYS A 2 60.96 -6.68 7.41
C LYS A 2 59.77 -7.39 6.72
N ALA A 3 59.74 -8.73 6.70
CA ALA A 3 58.67 -9.50 6.04
C ALA A 3 57.31 -9.43 6.78
N LYS A 4 57.31 -9.36 8.12
CA LYS A 4 56.07 -9.25 8.91
C LYS A 4 55.38 -7.88 8.73
N LEU A 5 56.15 -6.82 8.46
CA LEU A 5 55.63 -5.48 8.23
C LEU A 5 54.96 -5.36 6.85
N LEU A 6 55.51 -6.04 5.84
CA LEU A 6 54.94 -6.11 4.48
C LEU A 6 53.59 -6.85 4.46
N ILE A 7 53.48 -7.95 5.21
CA ILE A 7 52.23 -8.71 5.32
C ILE A 7 51.13 -7.89 6.01
N LEU A 8 51.50 -7.09 7.02
CA LEU A 8 50.57 -6.21 7.73
C LEU A 8 50.05 -5.08 6.83
N MET A 9 50.88 -4.50 5.95
CA MET A 9 50.44 -3.47 5.01
C MET A 9 49.50 -4.01 3.92
N ILE A 10 49.68 -5.26 3.48
CA ILE A 10 48.79 -5.89 2.50
C ILE A 10 47.41 -6.17 3.12
N LEU A 11 47.35 -6.56 4.40
CA LEU A 11 46.07 -6.80 5.09
C LEU A 11 45.22 -5.53 5.26
N VAL A 12 45.85 -4.36 5.46
CA VAL A 12 45.14 -3.10 5.66
C VAL A 12 44.50 -2.59 4.36
N MET A 13 45.06 -2.90 3.19
CA MET A 13 44.48 -2.49 1.89
C MET A 13 43.17 -3.22 1.53
N PHE A 14 42.89 -4.39 2.13
CA PHE A 14 41.65 -5.12 1.86
C PHE A 14 40.44 -4.61 2.67
N ILE A 15 40.66 -3.80 3.71
CA ILE A 15 39.56 -3.28 4.57
C ILE A 15 39.02 -1.94 4.05
N SER A 16 39.71 -1.31 3.10
CA SER A 16 39.34 0.01 2.56
C SER A 16 38.39 -0.05 1.36
N SER A 17 38.05 -1.24 0.85
CA SER A 17 37.04 -1.40 -0.21
C SER A 17 35.67 -1.70 0.39
N CYS A 18 35.21 -0.83 1.30
CA CYS A 18 33.78 -0.66 1.51
C CYS A 18 33.28 0.34 0.46
N GLY A 19 33.38 -0.07 -0.82
CA GLY A 19 32.60 0.56 -1.87
C GLY A 19 31.14 0.28 -1.55
N ALA A 20 30.43 1.28 -1.02
CA ALA A 20 29.00 1.27 -0.88
C ALA A 20 28.36 1.20 -2.28
N HIS A 21 28.41 0.02 -2.89
CA HIS A 21 27.55 -0.31 -4.01
C HIS A 21 26.13 -0.34 -3.43
N LYS A 22 25.42 0.78 -3.60
CA LYS A 22 23.96 0.78 -3.52
C LYS A 22 23.50 -0.34 -4.43
N THR A 23 23.00 -1.41 -3.83
CA THR A 23 22.46 -2.53 -4.57
C THR A 23 21.30 -2.01 -5.43
N PRO A 24 21.16 -2.45 -6.69
CA PRO A 24 20.04 -2.02 -7.55
C PRO A 24 18.66 -2.17 -6.87
N GLN A 25 18.56 -3.12 -5.94
CA GLN A 25 17.40 -3.39 -5.11
C GLN A 25 16.99 -2.22 -4.18
N SER A 26 17.94 -1.41 -3.68
CA SER A 26 17.59 -0.27 -2.82
C SER A 26 17.01 0.88 -3.65
N GLU A 27 17.56 1.14 -4.84
CA GLU A 27 17.09 2.20 -5.73
C GLU A 27 15.70 1.90 -6.30
N GLU A 28 15.43 0.63 -6.64
CA GLU A 28 14.10 0.18 -7.09
C GLU A 28 13.06 0.31 -5.97
N LYS A 29 13.40 -0.10 -4.74
CA LYS A 29 12.51 0.03 -3.58
C LYS A 29 12.21 1.49 -3.25
N ASP A 30 13.20 2.37 -3.34
CA ASP A 30 13.04 3.81 -3.13
C ASP A 30 12.20 4.47 -4.25
N SER A 31 12.30 3.95 -5.48
CA SER A 31 11.49 4.40 -6.61
C SER A 31 10.02 4.02 -6.41
N ILE A 32 9.73 2.76 -6.05
CA ILE A 32 8.37 2.28 -5.76
C ILE A 32 7.77 3.04 -4.59
N THR A 33 8.53 3.23 -3.50
CA THR A 33 8.08 3.98 -2.32
C THR A 33 7.70 5.42 -2.70
N ARG A 34 8.50 6.09 -3.53
CA ARG A 34 8.15 7.42 -4.04
C ARG A 34 6.91 7.41 -4.92
N GLN A 35 6.75 6.41 -5.78
CA GLN A 35 5.58 6.27 -6.65
C GLN A 35 4.28 6.00 -5.87
N LEU A 36 4.36 5.34 -4.70
CA LEU A 36 3.23 5.04 -3.83
C LEU A 36 2.99 6.09 -2.73
N SER A 37 3.77 7.17 -2.68
CA SER A 37 3.66 8.23 -1.66
C SER A 37 2.28 8.90 -1.58
N PHE A 38 1.46 8.79 -2.63
CA PHE A 38 0.07 9.26 -2.63
C PHE A 38 -0.87 8.39 -1.78
N ILE A 39 -0.49 7.14 -1.50
CA ILE A 39 -1.21 6.25 -0.59
C ILE A 39 -0.78 6.60 0.83
N ASN A 40 -1.47 7.56 1.43
CA ASN A 40 -1.23 7.94 2.81
C ASN A 40 -2.53 8.39 3.48
N ASN A 41 -2.63 8.18 4.78
CA ASN A 41 -3.83 8.47 5.55
C ASN A 41 -4.16 9.97 5.64
N LYS A 42 -3.19 10.86 5.36
CA LYS A 42 -3.36 12.32 5.46
C LYS A 42 -4.08 12.91 4.25
N ASN A 43 -3.89 12.33 3.07
CA ASN A 43 -4.27 12.94 1.80
C ASN A 43 -5.28 12.11 0.99
N ILE A 44 -5.83 11.03 1.56
CA ILE A 44 -6.81 10.21 0.86
C ILE A 44 -8.15 10.96 0.73
N ASP A 45 -8.49 11.37 -0.49
CA ASP A 45 -9.78 11.99 -0.81
C ASP A 45 -10.71 10.96 -1.47
N PHE A 46 -11.83 10.68 -0.82
CA PHE A 46 -12.82 9.73 -1.30
C PHE A 46 -14.24 10.10 -0.91
N SER A 47 -15.17 9.61 -1.71
CA SER A 47 -16.61 9.67 -1.42
C SER A 47 -17.22 8.28 -1.47
N ILE A 48 -18.29 8.08 -0.69
CA ILE A 48 -19.10 6.87 -0.73
C ILE A 48 -20.40 7.22 -1.46
N LYS A 49 -20.74 6.45 -2.48
CA LYS A 49 -21.93 6.68 -3.32
C LYS A 49 -22.82 5.46 -3.26
N LYS A 50 -24.12 5.69 -3.07
CA LYS A 50 -25.14 4.66 -3.28
C LYS A 50 -25.23 4.38 -4.78
N VAL A 51 -25.22 3.10 -5.15
CA VAL A 51 -25.25 2.66 -6.55
C VAL A 51 -26.50 1.82 -6.77
N ALA A 52 -27.17 2.07 -7.89
CA ALA A 52 -28.30 1.27 -8.34
C ALA A 52 -27.89 0.39 -9.53
N CYS A 53 -28.61 -0.71 -9.72
CA CYS A 53 -28.47 -1.54 -10.91
C CYS A 53 -29.00 -0.78 -12.14
N ASP A 54 -28.17 -0.59 -13.15
CA ASP A 54 -28.52 0.10 -14.40
C ASP A 54 -29.22 -0.80 -15.42
N SER A 55 -29.12 -2.12 -15.25
CA SER A 55 -29.72 -3.12 -16.14
C SER A 55 -30.90 -3.89 -15.54
N CYS A 56 -31.29 -3.62 -14.29
CA CYS A 56 -32.35 -4.37 -13.59
C CYS A 56 -33.72 -3.68 -13.76
N PHE A 57 -34.79 -4.48 -13.83
CA PHE A 57 -36.17 -3.98 -13.78
C PHE A 57 -36.99 -4.75 -12.72
N PRO A 58 -37.45 -4.09 -11.64
CA PRO A 58 -37.28 -2.67 -11.34
C PRO A 58 -35.82 -2.30 -11.02
N ILE A 59 -35.49 -1.01 -11.12
CA ILE A 59 -34.19 -0.49 -10.66
C ILE A 59 -34.11 -0.73 -9.15
N ILE A 60 -33.07 -1.43 -8.72
CA ILE A 60 -32.81 -1.74 -7.31
C ILE A 60 -31.46 -1.19 -6.86
N ASP A 61 -31.38 -0.86 -5.58
CA ASP A 61 -30.12 -0.51 -4.93
C ASP A 61 -29.20 -1.73 -4.85
N ILE A 62 -27.94 -1.59 -5.28
CA ILE A 62 -26.92 -2.67 -5.24
C ILE A 62 -25.80 -2.40 -4.22
N GLY A 63 -26.06 -1.44 -3.32
CA GLY A 63 -25.20 -1.09 -2.20
C GLY A 63 -24.40 0.20 -2.41
N TYR A 64 -23.33 0.34 -1.64
CA TYR A 64 -22.50 1.54 -1.62
C TYR A 64 -21.12 1.26 -2.21
N ARG A 65 -20.55 2.21 -2.93
CA ARG A 65 -19.22 2.08 -3.53
C ARG A 65 -18.35 3.28 -3.18
N VAL A 66 -17.07 3.00 -2.94
CA VAL A 66 -16.04 4.04 -2.80
C VAL A 66 -15.72 4.60 -4.19
N LYS A 67 -15.57 5.92 -4.25
CA LYS A 67 -15.00 6.66 -5.38
C LYS A 67 -13.80 7.43 -4.89
N VAL A 68 -12.66 7.24 -5.56
CA VAL A 68 -11.39 7.93 -5.29
C VAL A 68 -11.00 8.69 -6.54
N LYS A 69 -10.46 9.91 -6.37
CA LYS A 69 -9.92 10.68 -7.50
C LYS A 69 -8.46 10.28 -7.71
N LEU A 70 -8.19 9.48 -8.73
CA LEU A 70 -6.85 9.03 -9.11
C LEU A 70 -6.53 9.47 -10.53
N SER A 71 -5.25 9.75 -10.78
CA SER A 71 -4.72 9.86 -12.15
C SER A 71 -4.59 8.47 -12.79
N ALA A 72 -4.61 8.41 -14.12
CA ALA A 72 -4.39 7.15 -14.84
C ALA A 72 -3.08 6.44 -14.44
N LYS A 73 -2.04 7.21 -14.09
CA LYS A 73 -0.78 6.69 -13.57
C LYS A 73 -0.99 5.99 -12.21
N GLN A 74 -1.68 6.64 -11.28
CA GLN A 74 -1.97 6.06 -9.96
C GLN A 74 -2.86 4.82 -10.08
N GLU A 75 -3.87 4.84 -10.95
CA GLU A 75 -4.71 3.67 -11.22
C GLU A 75 -3.89 2.49 -11.76
N SER A 76 -3.00 2.75 -12.72
CA SER A 76 -2.09 1.72 -13.25
C SER A 76 -1.14 1.18 -12.19
N LEU A 77 -0.68 2.01 -11.25
CA LEU A 77 0.19 1.59 -10.16
C LEU A 77 -0.55 0.67 -9.19
N ILE A 78 -1.70 1.08 -8.66
CA ILE A 78 -2.43 0.27 -7.68
C ILE A 78 -2.95 -1.05 -8.26
N ALA A 79 -3.26 -1.09 -9.56
CA ALA A 79 -3.68 -2.30 -10.23
C ALA A 79 -2.57 -3.37 -10.35
N LYS A 80 -1.30 -2.97 -10.22
CA LYS A 80 -0.13 -3.87 -10.32
C LYS A 80 0.39 -4.34 -8.97
N LEU A 81 -0.12 -3.79 -7.87
CA LEU A 81 0.33 -4.13 -6.52
C LEU A 81 -0.07 -5.57 -6.17
N LYS A 82 0.91 -6.32 -5.65
CA LYS A 82 0.73 -7.69 -5.19
C LYS A 82 0.13 -7.72 -3.79
N LYS A 83 -0.48 -8.84 -3.42
CA LYS A 83 -0.97 -9.09 -2.05
C LYS A 83 0.01 -8.64 -0.96
N LYS A 84 1.28 -9.02 -1.05
CA LYS A 84 2.29 -8.69 -0.03
C LYS A 84 2.43 -7.17 0.18
N GLU A 85 2.35 -6.39 -0.89
CA GLU A 85 2.46 -4.93 -0.83
C GLU A 85 1.21 -4.30 -0.20
N TRP A 86 0.03 -4.79 -0.56
CA TRP A 86 -1.22 -4.39 0.07
C TRP A 86 -1.25 -4.72 1.57
N ILE A 87 -0.90 -5.95 1.93
CA ILE A 87 -0.84 -6.38 3.33
C ILE A 87 0.23 -5.58 4.10
N HIS A 88 1.35 -5.24 3.47
CA HIS A 88 2.34 -4.38 4.10
C HIS A 88 1.76 -3.00 4.44
N MET A 89 1.08 -2.34 3.50
CA MET A 89 0.45 -1.04 3.73
C MET A 89 -0.69 -1.11 4.75
N LEU A 90 -1.52 -2.16 4.71
CA LEU A 90 -2.60 -2.34 5.69
C LEU A 90 -2.10 -2.51 7.14
N ASN A 91 -0.86 -2.96 7.31
CA ASN A 91 -0.20 -3.08 8.62
C ASN A 91 0.59 -1.82 9.02
N ASP A 92 0.74 -0.83 8.13
CA ASP A 92 1.46 0.42 8.41
C ASP A 92 0.48 1.54 8.81
N GLU A 93 0.62 2.07 10.02
CA GLU A 93 -0.27 3.11 10.57
C GLU A 93 -0.29 4.44 9.78
N THR A 94 0.65 4.64 8.86
CA THR A 94 0.68 5.83 8.01
C THR A 94 -0.11 5.65 6.71
N THR A 95 -0.43 4.41 6.33
CA THR A 95 -1.07 4.06 5.06
C THR A 95 -2.29 3.15 5.18
N ASP A 96 -2.51 2.50 6.33
CA ASP A 96 -3.52 1.45 6.51
C ASP A 96 -4.93 1.82 6.05
N TYR A 97 -5.43 2.98 6.47
CA TYR A 97 -6.77 3.44 6.13
C TYR A 97 -6.87 3.78 4.65
N ALA A 98 -5.90 4.53 4.11
CA ALA A 98 -5.86 4.85 2.69
C ALA A 98 -5.77 3.59 1.82
N ALA A 99 -4.96 2.60 2.24
CA ALA A 99 -4.87 1.30 1.57
C ALA A 99 -6.22 0.58 1.61
N ASN A 100 -6.91 0.55 2.76
CA ASN A 100 -8.24 -0.04 2.86
C ASN A 100 -9.25 0.64 1.91
N ILE A 101 -9.30 1.98 1.90
CA ILE A 101 -10.17 2.75 0.99
C ILE A 101 -9.90 2.41 -0.48
N LEU A 102 -8.63 2.31 -0.88
CA LEU A 102 -8.25 1.92 -2.24
C LEU A 102 -8.64 0.48 -2.56
N LEU A 103 -8.54 -0.45 -1.60
CA LEU A 103 -9.01 -1.83 -1.78
C LEU A 103 -10.54 -1.89 -1.97
N TYR A 104 -11.31 -1.12 -1.20
CA TYR A 104 -12.76 -0.98 -1.43
C TYR A 104 -13.07 -0.43 -2.83
N TYR A 105 -12.27 0.54 -3.31
CA TYR A 105 -12.40 1.11 -4.65
C TYR A 105 -12.14 0.08 -5.76
N ILE A 106 -10.97 -0.58 -5.74
CA ILE A 106 -10.56 -1.47 -6.83
C ILE A 106 -11.34 -2.79 -6.85
N TYR A 107 -11.70 -3.34 -5.68
CA TYR A 107 -12.48 -4.58 -5.58
C TYR A 107 -13.99 -4.33 -5.60
N LYS A 108 -14.44 -3.08 -5.70
CA LYS A 108 -15.87 -2.68 -5.71
C LYS A 108 -16.65 -3.28 -4.52
N ARG A 109 -16.01 -3.42 -3.36
CA ARG A 109 -16.63 -3.96 -2.14
C ARG A 109 -17.73 -3.02 -1.65
N ASP A 110 -18.81 -3.59 -1.10
CA ASP A 110 -19.88 -2.77 -0.52
C ASP A 110 -19.36 -1.95 0.66
N ALA A 111 -19.43 -0.63 0.53
CA ALA A 111 -18.86 0.35 1.43
C ALA A 111 -19.86 0.83 2.51
N ILE A 112 -21.01 0.17 2.67
CA ILE A 112 -22.04 0.58 3.65
C ILE A 112 -21.46 0.74 5.06
N VAL A 113 -20.56 -0.16 5.45
CA VAL A 113 -19.91 -0.17 6.76
C VAL A 113 -19.01 1.06 7.01
N LEU A 114 -18.45 1.63 5.94
CA LEU A 114 -17.62 2.83 6.00
C LEU A 114 -18.44 4.12 6.19
N LEU A 115 -19.77 4.08 6.02
CA LEU A 115 -20.62 5.23 6.35
C LEU A 115 -20.59 5.56 7.85
N TYR A 116 -20.47 4.53 8.69
CA TYR A 116 -20.42 4.65 10.15
C TYR A 116 -18.98 4.70 10.68
N ASN A 117 -18.04 4.16 9.91
CA ASN A 117 -16.62 4.05 10.25
C ASN A 117 -15.72 4.86 9.28
N ARG A 118 -16.16 6.07 8.95
CA ARG A 118 -15.44 6.97 8.02
C ARG A 118 -14.20 7.62 8.66
N ASP A 119 -14.17 7.70 9.98
CA ASP A 119 -13.00 8.18 10.70
C ASP A 119 -11.98 7.06 10.87
N ILE A 120 -10.69 7.40 10.72
CA ILE A 120 -9.60 6.43 10.81
C ILE A 120 -9.53 5.73 12.17
N ARG A 121 -9.79 6.43 13.28
CA ARG A 121 -9.76 5.83 14.62
C ARG A 121 -10.94 4.89 14.79
N LYS A 122 -12.14 5.34 14.42
CA LYS A 122 -13.35 4.51 14.44
C LYS A 122 -13.18 3.22 13.63
N TRP A 123 -12.61 3.33 12.43
CA TRP A 123 -12.33 2.15 11.61
C TRP A 123 -11.29 1.23 12.25
N ARG A 124 -10.19 1.76 12.81
CA ARG A 124 -9.18 0.96 13.50
C ARG A 124 -9.76 0.17 14.66
N ASP A 125 -10.56 0.83 15.50
CA ASP A 125 -11.11 0.24 16.71
C ASP A 125 -12.23 -0.76 16.41
N GLY A 126 -13.08 -0.46 15.42
CA GLY A 126 -14.30 -1.21 15.17
C GLY A 126 -14.25 -2.22 14.02
N MET A 127 -13.32 -2.07 13.06
CA MET A 127 -13.44 -2.75 11.77
C MET A 127 -12.13 -3.26 11.15
N LYS A 128 -10.98 -2.72 11.54
CA LYS A 128 -9.70 -3.04 10.88
C LYS A 128 -9.42 -4.54 10.88
N SER A 129 -9.69 -5.25 11.97
CA SER A 129 -9.50 -6.70 12.05
C SER A 129 -10.32 -7.45 11.01
N ASP A 130 -11.60 -7.11 10.86
CA ASP A 130 -12.50 -7.77 9.92
C ASP A 130 -12.13 -7.47 8.47
N ASP A 131 -11.77 -6.23 8.17
CA ASP A 131 -11.26 -5.85 6.85
C ASP A 131 -9.94 -6.57 6.54
N MET A 132 -9.03 -6.68 7.51
CA MET A 132 -7.79 -7.43 7.36
C MET A 132 -8.04 -8.90 7.05
N LEU A 133 -8.97 -9.56 7.74
CA LEU A 133 -9.36 -10.94 7.47
C LEU A 133 -9.93 -11.09 6.06
N TYR A 134 -10.84 -10.20 5.66
CA TYR A 134 -11.42 -10.17 4.33
C TYR A 134 -10.34 -10.03 3.24
N TRP A 135 -9.43 -9.05 3.37
CA TRP A 135 -8.39 -8.81 2.37
C TRP A 135 -7.36 -9.92 2.30
N ASN A 136 -7.02 -10.54 3.44
CA ASN A 136 -6.16 -11.73 3.43
C ASN A 136 -6.75 -12.88 2.63
N HIS A 137 -8.08 -13.00 2.58
CA HIS A 137 -8.77 -14.02 1.80
C HIS A 137 -8.91 -13.66 0.30
N ILE A 138 -9.19 -12.40 -0.01
CA ILE A 138 -9.51 -11.95 -1.37
C ILE A 138 -8.30 -11.57 -2.22
N LEU A 139 -7.25 -11.03 -1.61
CA LEU A 139 -6.03 -10.65 -2.33
C LEU A 139 -5.29 -11.90 -2.82
N LYS A 140 -4.91 -11.88 -4.11
CA LYS A 140 -4.13 -12.92 -4.79
C LYS A 140 -2.64 -12.59 -4.78
#